data_AF-A0AAV5G0R7-F1
#
_entry.id   AF-A0AAV5G0R7-F1
#
_cell.length_a   1.000
_cell.length_b   1.000
_cell.length_c   1.000
_cell.angle_alpha   90.00
_cell.angle_beta   90.00
_cell.angle_gamma   90.00
#
_symmetry.space_group_name_H-M   'P 1'
#
loop_
_entity.id
_entity.type
_entity.pdbx_description
1 polymer ?
#
loop_
_entity_poly.entity_id
_entity_poly.type
_entity_poly.pdbx_seq_one_letter_code
_entity_poly.pdbx_strand_id
1 'polypeptide(L)'
;MALRGPSDYSEEPPRHPSPASTPRSAPSVSQLIIQEPFNAEPTRRDLVASYITPVDFFFKRNHGPIPVLDDVASYYVTIGGLVGQPRRLSLDDIRKLPKYNVTATLQCAGNRRTEMSKSRKVRGVGWDVCALGNATWGGAKLSDVLQLVGVPYHTEITPTGGKHVEFISVDQCPEEKGGPYKASIPLGQATNPAADVLVAYEMNGEVAYHNLHHITKYSSVIMDTLSVPLFLVLLVLDPSNVSNMFSGRHQRRQIRTGYIDLTQQLLLTSGRGIERVDISTDSGKSWFGADRYQKEDVPYVAGDITSDKWAWVLFKAVVDVNVDTEIVAKAVDSSANVQPESVESIWNLRGILNTCWHRVRLLITPSFRSFL
;
A
#
# COMPACT_ATOMS: atom_id res chain seq x y z
N MET A 1 21.57 -19.59 -10.57
CA MET A 1 20.51 -18.83 -11.27
C MET A 1 20.56 -17.43 -10.69
N ALA A 2 20.48 -16.37 -11.50
CA ALA A 2 20.70 -15.00 -11.03
C ALA A 2 19.78 -14.61 -9.86
N LEU A 3 18.47 -14.82 -10.03
CA LEU A 3 17.45 -14.74 -8.98
C LEU A 3 16.90 -16.15 -8.73
N ARG A 4 16.66 -16.50 -7.46
CA ARG A 4 16.04 -17.76 -7.06
C ARG A 4 14.98 -17.52 -5.98
N GLY A 5 13.88 -18.26 -6.04
CA GLY A 5 12.88 -18.31 -4.96
C GLY A 5 13.19 -19.45 -4.01
N PRO A 6 13.60 -19.17 -2.76
CA PRO A 6 13.85 -20.22 -1.78
C PRO A 6 12.59 -21.04 -1.49
N SER A 7 12.77 -22.34 -1.26
CA SER A 7 11.74 -23.22 -0.71
C SER A 7 11.74 -23.24 0.82
N ASP A 8 12.85 -22.79 1.44
CA ASP A 8 13.05 -22.72 2.88
C ASP A 8 13.24 -21.27 3.32
N TYR A 9 12.58 -20.88 4.42
CA TYR A 9 12.72 -19.57 5.03
C TYR A 9 14.11 -19.32 5.64
N SER A 10 14.88 -20.37 5.94
CA SER A 10 16.25 -20.25 6.45
C SER A 10 17.23 -19.67 5.42
N GLU A 11 16.88 -19.74 4.14
CA GLU A 11 17.64 -19.19 3.02
C GLU A 11 17.20 -17.77 2.64
N GLU A 12 16.20 -17.20 3.33
CA GLU A 12 15.83 -15.80 3.12
C GLU A 12 17.02 -14.91 3.46
N PRO A 13 17.22 -13.80 2.72
CA PRO A 13 18.29 -12.91 3.06
C PRO A 13 17.95 -12.20 4.42
N PRO A 14 18.93 -11.56 5.11
CA PRO A 14 18.74 -11.02 6.46
C PRO A 14 17.77 -9.84 6.56
N ARG A 15 16.67 -9.99 7.30
CA ARG A 15 15.67 -8.92 7.49
C ARG A 15 16.28 -7.70 8.19
N HIS A 16 16.01 -6.49 7.70
CA HIS A 16 16.51 -5.25 8.30
C HIS A 16 15.44 -4.55 9.16
N PRO A 17 15.79 -4.03 10.36
CA PRO A 17 16.95 -4.41 11.16
C PRO A 17 16.61 -5.67 11.97
N SER A 18 17.48 -6.68 11.85
CA SER A 18 17.37 -7.93 12.58
C SER A 18 17.33 -7.65 14.09
N PRO A 19 16.41 -8.29 14.86
CA PRO A 19 16.35 -8.17 16.33
C PRO A 19 17.67 -8.47 17.04
N ALA A 20 18.60 -9.17 16.39
CA ALA A 20 19.91 -9.52 16.94
C ALA A 20 20.89 -8.33 17.03
N SER A 21 20.62 -7.22 16.34
CA SER A 21 21.50 -6.04 16.30
C SER A 21 20.89 -4.78 16.91
N THR A 22 19.59 -4.78 17.20
CA THR A 22 18.92 -3.69 17.89
C THR A 22 19.06 -3.85 19.40
N PRO A 23 19.62 -2.87 20.14
CA PRO A 23 19.55 -2.89 21.60
C PRO A 23 18.08 -3.00 22.03
N ARG A 24 17.79 -3.72 23.13
CA ARG A 24 16.45 -3.93 23.71
C ARG A 24 15.64 -2.64 23.96
N SER A 25 16.25 -1.47 23.81
CA SER A 25 15.69 -0.13 23.94
C SER A 25 15.30 0.55 22.62
N ALA A 26 15.56 -0.04 21.45
CA ALA A 26 15.14 0.52 20.17
C ALA A 26 13.64 0.25 19.92
N PRO A 27 12.86 1.27 19.51
CA PRO A 27 11.45 1.07 19.20
C PRO A 27 11.30 0.08 18.03
N SER A 28 10.42 -0.93 18.19
CA SER A 28 10.15 -1.96 17.18
C SER A 28 9.79 -1.33 15.83
N VAL A 29 10.60 -1.62 14.81
CA VAL A 29 10.54 -1.00 13.47
C VAL A 29 9.28 -1.39 12.67
N SER A 30 8.55 -2.41 13.12
CA SER A 30 7.20 -2.77 12.65
C SER A 30 6.51 -3.70 13.66
N GLN A 31 5.19 -3.85 13.54
CA GLN A 31 4.38 -4.81 14.27
C GLN A 31 4.31 -6.12 13.48
N LEU A 32 5.00 -7.15 13.97
CA LEU A 32 4.97 -8.49 13.40
C LEU A 32 3.58 -9.12 13.55
N ILE A 33 2.99 -9.59 12.45
CA ILE A 33 1.71 -10.31 12.43
C ILE A 33 1.94 -11.81 12.21
N ILE A 34 2.75 -12.17 11.21
CA ILE A 34 3.14 -13.56 10.90
C ILE A 34 4.63 -13.58 10.58
N GLN A 35 5.35 -14.56 11.15
CA GLN A 35 6.78 -14.72 10.93
C GLN A 35 7.11 -15.37 9.57
N GLU A 36 6.35 -16.40 9.18
CA GLU A 36 6.57 -17.21 7.98
C GLU A 36 5.21 -17.58 7.34
N PRO A 37 4.91 -17.07 6.13
CA PRO A 37 5.65 -16.02 5.43
C PRO A 37 5.61 -14.68 6.20
N PHE A 38 6.67 -13.88 6.07
CA PHE A 38 6.81 -12.64 6.83
C PHE A 38 5.72 -11.62 6.47
N ASN A 39 4.92 -11.23 7.47
CA ASN A 39 3.88 -10.22 7.36
C ASN A 39 3.91 -9.29 8.56
N ALA A 40 4.05 -7.99 8.33
CA ALA A 40 4.13 -6.96 9.36
C ALA A 40 3.51 -5.64 8.87
N GLU A 41 3.01 -4.81 9.78
CA GLU A 41 2.57 -3.44 9.49
C GLU A 41 3.28 -2.46 10.42
N PRO A 42 3.53 -1.19 10.04
CA PRO A 42 4.08 -0.21 10.97
C PRO A 42 3.12 0.06 12.13
N THR A 43 3.61 0.72 13.19
CA THR A 43 2.67 1.31 14.14
C THR A 43 1.89 2.42 13.46
N ARG A 44 0.65 2.66 13.92
CA ARG A 44 -0.19 3.75 13.40
C ARG A 44 0.54 5.10 13.38
N ARG A 45 1.29 5.40 14.45
CA ARG A 45 2.06 6.64 14.59
C ARG A 45 3.13 6.76 13.51
N ASP A 46 3.89 5.68 13.28
CA ASP A 46 5.03 5.73 12.36
C ASP A 46 4.56 5.76 10.89
N LEU A 47 3.41 5.13 10.59
CA LEU A 47 2.81 5.15 9.25
C LEU A 47 2.56 6.57 8.75
N VAL A 48 2.01 7.42 9.61
CA VAL A 48 1.51 8.76 9.23
C VAL A 48 2.47 9.89 9.58
N ALA A 49 3.64 9.56 10.13
CA ALA A 49 4.62 10.53 10.60
C ALA A 49 5.17 11.42 9.47
N SER A 50 5.05 10.97 8.22
CA SER A 50 5.51 11.68 7.02
C SER A 50 4.64 11.31 5.82
N TYR A 51 4.64 12.19 4.81
CA TYR A 51 3.88 11.95 3.57
C TYR A 51 4.44 10.77 2.77
N ILE A 52 5.76 10.60 2.75
CA ILE A 52 6.45 9.46 2.15
C ILE A 52 6.86 8.52 3.29
N THR A 53 6.26 7.33 3.35
CA THR A 53 6.56 6.32 4.35
C THR A 53 8.02 5.87 4.20
N PRO A 54 8.85 5.96 5.26
CA PRO A 54 10.21 5.42 5.21
C PRO A 54 10.20 3.93 4.93
N VAL A 55 11.21 3.44 4.21
CA VAL A 55 11.31 2.05 3.74
C VAL A 55 11.23 1.03 4.90
N ASP A 56 11.83 1.38 6.04
CA ASP A 56 11.77 0.62 7.29
C ASP A 56 10.35 0.46 7.85
N PHE A 57 9.49 1.47 7.67
CA PHE A 57 8.10 1.50 8.14
C PHE A 57 7.07 1.16 7.07
N PHE A 58 7.47 0.94 5.83
CA PHE A 58 6.54 0.49 4.79
C PHE A 58 5.98 -0.90 5.17
N PHE A 59 4.66 -1.13 5.09
CA PHE A 59 4.11 -2.42 5.50
C PHE A 59 4.70 -3.59 4.69
N LYS A 60 4.76 -4.77 5.30
CA LYS A 60 5.36 -5.97 4.71
C LYS A 60 4.33 -7.07 4.53
N ARG A 61 3.93 -7.42 3.30
CA ARG A 61 3.11 -8.62 2.99
C ARG A 61 3.90 -9.64 2.15
N ASN A 62 4.06 -10.88 2.60
CA ASN A 62 4.62 -11.96 1.76
C ASN A 62 3.75 -13.23 1.74
N HIS A 63 3.68 -13.90 0.59
CA HIS A 63 2.99 -15.19 0.40
C HIS A 63 3.89 -16.42 0.60
N GLY A 64 5.19 -16.28 0.34
CA GLY A 64 6.21 -17.30 0.55
C GLY A 64 7.57 -16.65 0.79
N PRO A 65 8.66 -17.44 0.82
CA PRO A 65 10.00 -16.92 1.09
C PRO A 65 10.40 -15.77 0.17
N ILE A 66 11.20 -14.82 0.69
CA ILE A 66 11.75 -13.71 -0.08
C ILE A 66 12.79 -14.23 -1.09
N PRO A 67 12.66 -13.92 -2.40
CA PRO A 67 13.65 -14.30 -3.39
C PRO A 67 15.07 -13.78 -3.09
N VAL A 68 16.08 -14.56 -3.45
CA VAL A 68 17.50 -14.22 -3.29
C VAL A 68 18.09 -13.88 -4.65
N LEU A 69 18.74 -12.72 -4.74
CA LEU A 69 19.47 -12.27 -5.92
C LEU A 69 20.96 -12.52 -5.71
N ASP A 70 21.46 -13.61 -6.29
CA ASP A 70 22.86 -14.02 -6.17
C ASP A 70 23.78 -13.23 -7.11
N ASP A 71 23.27 -12.84 -8.29
CA ASP A 71 24.03 -12.08 -9.29
C ASP A 71 23.14 -11.10 -10.07
N VAL A 72 23.31 -9.80 -9.80
CA VAL A 72 22.60 -8.71 -10.47
C VAL A 72 22.98 -8.60 -11.96
N ALA A 73 24.20 -8.99 -12.35
CA ALA A 73 24.68 -8.79 -13.71
C ALA A 73 24.12 -9.81 -14.70
N SER A 74 23.94 -11.07 -14.28
CA SER A 74 23.31 -12.11 -15.11
C SER A 74 21.79 -12.13 -15.03
N TYR A 75 21.21 -11.20 -14.28
CA TYR A 75 19.79 -11.08 -14.10
C TYR A 75 19.06 -10.62 -15.39
N TYR A 76 17.92 -11.26 -15.72
CA TYR A 76 17.03 -10.84 -16.79
C TYR A 76 15.55 -11.13 -16.54
N VAL A 77 14.73 -10.28 -17.15
CA VAL A 77 13.28 -10.38 -17.36
C VAL A 77 13.02 -11.23 -18.58
N THR A 78 11.97 -12.05 -18.60
CA THR A 78 11.47 -12.65 -19.85
C THR A 78 10.10 -12.11 -20.22
N ILE A 79 10.00 -11.46 -21.38
CA ILE A 79 8.73 -11.03 -21.97
C ILE A 79 8.37 -11.99 -23.09
N GLY A 80 7.23 -12.66 -22.96
CA GLY A 80 6.76 -13.68 -23.91
C GLY A 80 5.24 -13.73 -24.03
N GLY A 81 4.72 -14.89 -24.45
CA GLY A 81 3.29 -15.08 -24.67
C GLY A 81 2.82 -14.50 -26.01
N LEU A 82 1.66 -13.83 -26.01
CA LEU A 82 0.99 -13.32 -27.20
C LEU A 82 1.56 -11.96 -27.66
N VAL A 83 2.88 -11.89 -27.81
CA VAL A 83 3.65 -10.72 -28.26
C VAL A 83 4.36 -11.00 -29.58
N GLY A 84 4.59 -9.95 -30.37
CA GLY A 84 5.22 -10.09 -31.70
C GLY A 84 6.70 -10.46 -31.64
N GLN A 85 7.42 -9.97 -30.61
CA GLN A 85 8.85 -10.24 -30.45
C GLN A 85 9.18 -10.59 -29.00
N PRO A 86 9.11 -11.88 -28.60
CA PRO A 86 9.56 -12.31 -27.29
C PRO A 86 11.03 -11.92 -27.06
N ARG A 87 11.34 -11.37 -25.88
CA ARG A 87 12.68 -10.89 -25.54
C ARG A 87 13.04 -11.17 -24.10
N ARG A 88 14.34 -11.29 -23.84
CA ARG A 88 14.90 -11.19 -22.49
C ARG A 88 15.52 -9.81 -22.32
N LEU A 89 15.24 -9.13 -21.21
CA LEU A 89 15.79 -7.80 -20.92
C LEU A 89 16.61 -7.88 -19.64
N SER A 90 17.87 -7.46 -19.69
CA SER A 90 18.67 -7.29 -18.47
C SER A 90 18.18 -6.09 -17.66
N LEU A 91 18.62 -5.97 -16.40
CA LEU A 91 18.37 -4.77 -15.60
C LEU A 91 18.95 -3.51 -16.28
N ASP A 92 20.10 -3.64 -16.94
CA ASP A 92 20.73 -2.52 -17.65
C ASP A 92 19.92 -2.10 -18.89
N ASP A 93 19.28 -3.05 -19.58
CA ASP A 93 18.39 -2.71 -20.70
C ASP A 93 17.18 -1.91 -20.24
N ILE A 94 16.64 -2.25 -19.07
CA ILE A 94 15.51 -1.53 -18.45
C ILE A 94 15.94 -0.15 -17.97
N ARG A 95 17.14 -0.03 -17.41
CA ARG A 95 17.71 1.26 -16.95
C ARG A 95 18.06 2.21 -18.09
N LYS A 96 18.27 1.71 -19.31
CA LYS A 96 18.47 2.55 -20.51
C LYS A 96 17.18 3.23 -20.98
N LEU A 97 16.00 2.72 -20.58
CA LEU A 97 14.73 3.39 -20.87
C LEU A 97 14.59 4.67 -20.04
N PRO A 98 13.74 5.64 -20.46
CA PRO A 98 13.47 6.82 -19.66
C PRO A 98 13.01 6.45 -18.25
N LYS A 99 13.68 7.03 -17.25
CA LYS A 99 13.31 6.88 -15.85
C LYS A 99 12.21 7.86 -15.47
N TYR A 100 11.19 7.36 -14.81
CA TYR A 100 10.10 8.13 -14.23
C TYR A 100 10.04 7.91 -12.73
N ASN A 101 9.65 8.94 -12.00
CA ASN A 101 9.35 8.86 -10.58
C ASN A 101 7.84 9.04 -10.39
N VAL A 102 7.19 8.07 -9.76
CA VAL A 102 5.75 8.08 -9.49
C VAL A 102 5.54 7.92 -7.99
N THR A 103 4.95 8.93 -7.34
CA THR A 103 4.53 8.80 -5.94
C THR A 103 3.19 8.08 -5.90
N ALA A 104 3.17 6.90 -5.28
CA ALA A 104 2.00 6.05 -5.23
C ALA A 104 1.89 5.32 -3.88
N THR A 105 0.66 5.21 -3.39
CA THR A 105 0.38 4.43 -2.18
C THR A 105 -0.04 3.01 -2.53
N LEU A 106 0.58 2.06 -1.85
CA LEU A 106 0.20 0.67 -1.90
C LEU A 106 -0.67 0.35 -0.70
N GLN A 107 -1.80 -0.32 -0.92
CA GLN A 107 -2.67 -0.81 0.14
C GLN A 107 -3.05 -2.25 -0.11
N CYS A 108 -2.90 -3.07 0.92
CA CYS A 108 -3.33 -4.45 0.92
C CYS A 108 -4.86 -4.53 0.82
N ALA A 109 -5.39 -5.42 -0.02
CA ALA A 109 -6.82 -5.67 -0.07
C ALA A 109 -7.39 -6.12 1.30
N GLY A 110 -6.55 -6.72 2.14
CA GLY A 110 -6.89 -7.13 3.51
C GLY A 110 -6.73 -6.03 4.57
N ASN A 111 -6.43 -4.77 4.22
CA ASN A 111 -6.36 -3.71 5.21
C ASN A 111 -7.67 -3.62 6.01
N ARG A 112 -7.58 -3.40 7.32
CA ARG A 112 -8.72 -3.40 8.26
C ARG A 112 -9.46 -4.74 8.37
N ARG A 113 -8.86 -5.87 7.97
CA ARG A 113 -9.49 -7.20 8.09
C ARG A 113 -9.89 -7.55 9.52
N THR A 114 -9.07 -7.19 10.51
CA THR A 114 -9.33 -7.51 11.92
C THR A 114 -10.65 -6.90 12.41
N GLU A 115 -11.01 -5.70 11.95
CA GLU A 115 -12.31 -5.08 12.26
C GLU A 115 -13.47 -5.88 11.66
N MET A 116 -13.38 -6.30 10.40
CA MET A 116 -14.40 -7.17 9.79
C MET A 116 -14.53 -8.51 10.52
N SER A 117 -13.41 -9.07 10.99
CA SER A 117 -13.42 -10.31 11.76
C SER A 117 -14.07 -10.18 13.14
N LYS A 118 -14.19 -8.98 13.71
CA LYS A 118 -14.90 -8.75 14.99
C LYS A 118 -16.41 -8.91 14.82
N SER A 119 -16.97 -8.51 13.68
CA SER A 119 -18.41 -8.68 13.38
C SER A 119 -18.73 -10.14 13.07
N ARG A 120 -17.97 -10.76 12.16
CA ARG A 120 -18.04 -12.20 11.88
C ARG A 120 -16.70 -12.72 11.39
N LYS A 121 -16.26 -13.87 11.92
CA LYS A 121 -14.94 -14.46 11.63
C LYS A 121 -14.70 -14.63 10.13
N VAL A 122 -13.55 -14.15 9.65
CA VAL A 122 -13.08 -14.25 8.25
C VAL A 122 -11.78 -15.05 8.17
N ARG A 123 -11.36 -15.40 6.94
CA ARG A 123 -10.07 -16.07 6.69
C ARG A 123 -9.02 -15.07 6.20
N GLY A 124 -7.78 -15.22 6.69
CA GLY A 124 -6.60 -14.47 6.22
C GLY A 124 -5.81 -13.81 7.35
N VAL A 125 -4.66 -13.23 7.00
CA VAL A 125 -3.77 -12.46 7.90
C VAL A 125 -4.54 -11.33 8.60
N GLY A 126 -4.44 -11.22 9.92
CA GLY A 126 -5.16 -10.25 10.73
C GLY A 126 -4.54 -8.85 10.71
N TRP A 127 -4.71 -8.13 9.59
CA TRP A 127 -4.30 -6.72 9.48
C TRP A 127 -5.19 -5.82 10.34
N ASP A 128 -4.58 -4.94 11.13
CA ASP A 128 -5.24 -3.78 11.70
C ASP A 128 -5.42 -2.72 10.60
N VAL A 129 -5.05 -1.48 10.85
CA VAL A 129 -5.35 -0.35 9.95
C VAL A 129 -4.16 0.05 9.06
N CYS A 130 -3.00 -0.59 9.23
CA CYS A 130 -1.70 -0.14 8.72
C CYS A 130 -1.14 -1.02 7.59
N ALA A 131 -1.96 -1.82 6.91
CA ALA A 131 -1.54 -2.62 5.76
C ALA A 131 -1.44 -1.79 4.45
N LEU A 132 -0.69 -0.69 4.51
CA LEU A 132 -0.51 0.29 3.44
C LEU A 132 0.75 1.15 3.66
N GLY A 133 1.21 1.85 2.62
CA GLY A 133 2.33 2.80 2.69
C GLY A 133 2.48 3.61 1.41
N ASN A 134 2.94 4.85 1.52
CA ASN A 134 3.14 5.76 0.37
C ASN A 134 4.62 5.93 0.08
N ALA A 135 5.03 5.74 -1.17
CA ALA A 135 6.43 5.86 -1.58
C ALA A 135 6.57 6.50 -2.95
N THR A 136 7.77 7.03 -3.22
CA THR A 136 8.15 7.45 -4.57
C THR A 136 8.88 6.31 -5.25
N TRP A 137 8.32 5.82 -6.35
CA TRP A 137 8.83 4.68 -7.09
C TRP A 137 9.56 5.15 -8.35
N GLY A 138 10.81 4.73 -8.51
CA GLY A 138 11.65 5.08 -9.65
C GLY A 138 11.81 3.90 -10.61
N GLY A 139 11.49 4.09 -11.89
CA GLY A 139 11.46 2.99 -12.85
C GLY A 139 11.27 3.37 -14.30
N ALA A 140 11.28 2.38 -15.19
CA ALA A 140 10.82 2.53 -16.57
C ALA A 140 9.30 2.32 -16.63
N LYS A 141 8.58 3.04 -17.49
CA LYS A 141 7.15 2.74 -17.71
C LYS A 141 6.99 1.38 -18.37
N LEU A 142 6.01 0.59 -17.91
CA LEU A 142 5.66 -0.69 -18.52
C LEU A 142 5.26 -0.52 -19.99
N SER A 143 4.60 0.59 -20.32
CA SER A 143 4.27 0.96 -21.71
C SER A 143 5.52 1.01 -22.59
N ASP A 144 6.61 1.60 -22.08
CA ASP A 144 7.86 1.79 -22.83
C ASP A 144 8.60 0.46 -22.98
N VAL A 145 8.54 -0.39 -21.95
CA VAL A 145 9.06 -1.78 -21.99
C VAL A 145 8.30 -2.62 -23.03
N LEU A 146 6.97 -2.50 -23.09
CA LEU A 146 6.12 -3.24 -24.02
C LEU A 146 6.32 -2.80 -25.48
N GLN A 147 6.65 -1.52 -25.72
CA GLN A 147 7.05 -1.04 -27.05
C GLN A 147 8.28 -1.78 -27.58
N LEU A 148 9.25 -2.14 -26.72
CA LEU A 148 10.45 -2.88 -27.14
C LEU A 148 10.14 -4.26 -27.73
N VAL A 149 9.00 -4.86 -27.38
CA VAL A 149 8.55 -6.17 -27.88
C VAL A 149 7.44 -6.06 -28.93
N GLY A 150 7.24 -4.86 -29.47
CA GLY A 150 6.31 -4.60 -30.57
C GLY A 150 4.85 -4.47 -30.13
N VAL A 151 4.59 -4.08 -28.89
CA VAL A 151 3.24 -3.75 -28.40
C VAL A 151 3.11 -2.22 -28.28
N PRO A 152 2.38 -1.56 -29.19
CA PRO A 152 2.22 -0.11 -29.18
C PRO A 152 1.48 0.42 -27.94
N TYR A 153 1.60 1.72 -27.67
CA TYR A 153 0.79 2.40 -26.67
C TYR A 153 -0.70 2.29 -26.98
N HIS A 154 -1.53 2.30 -25.94
CA HIS A 154 -3.00 2.23 -26.03
C HIS A 154 -3.51 1.00 -26.80
N THR A 155 -2.80 -0.12 -26.71
CA THR A 155 -3.23 -1.39 -27.29
C THR A 155 -4.18 -2.10 -26.33
N GLU A 156 -5.41 -2.35 -26.77
CA GLU A 156 -6.39 -3.14 -26.00
C GLU A 156 -6.27 -4.66 -26.26
N ILE A 157 -5.83 -5.01 -27.47
CA ILE A 157 -5.63 -6.41 -27.89
C ILE A 157 -4.44 -6.51 -28.85
N THR A 158 -3.57 -7.50 -28.64
CA THR A 158 -2.47 -7.79 -29.59
C THR A 158 -3.00 -8.49 -30.86
N PRO A 159 -2.27 -8.47 -32.00
CA PRO A 159 -2.68 -9.21 -33.21
C PRO A 159 -2.90 -10.71 -32.98
N THR A 160 -2.23 -11.28 -31.99
CA THR A 160 -2.37 -12.69 -31.56
C THR A 160 -3.44 -12.89 -30.49
N GLY A 161 -4.24 -11.86 -30.17
CA GLY A 161 -5.40 -11.96 -29.27
C GLY A 161 -5.11 -11.73 -27.78
N GLY A 162 -3.92 -11.27 -27.40
CA GLY A 162 -3.58 -10.99 -26.01
C GLY A 162 -4.31 -9.76 -25.48
N LYS A 163 -4.99 -9.88 -24.34
CA LYS A 163 -5.79 -8.81 -23.71
C LYS A 163 -5.32 -8.41 -22.31
N HIS A 164 -4.37 -9.15 -21.76
CA HIS A 164 -3.82 -8.94 -20.43
C HIS A 164 -2.32 -9.09 -20.46
N VAL A 165 -1.65 -8.42 -19.53
CA VAL A 165 -0.25 -8.68 -19.20
C VAL A 165 -0.25 -9.47 -17.90
N GLU A 166 0.27 -10.70 -17.92
CA GLU A 166 0.50 -11.51 -16.74
C GLU A 166 1.95 -11.39 -16.28
N PHE A 167 2.12 -11.40 -14.97
CA PHE A 167 3.41 -11.32 -14.33
C PHE A 167 3.50 -12.45 -13.30
N ILE A 168 4.64 -13.13 -13.27
CA ILE A 168 4.89 -14.45 -12.67
C ILE A 168 6.20 -14.45 -11.87
N SER A 169 6.12 -14.19 -10.57
CA SER A 169 7.25 -14.13 -9.66
C SER A 169 8.11 -15.42 -9.68
N VAL A 170 9.29 -15.38 -9.06
CA VAL A 170 10.13 -16.58 -8.88
C VAL A 170 9.93 -17.25 -7.52
N ASP A 171 9.13 -16.64 -6.64
CA ASP A 171 8.89 -17.15 -5.30
C ASP A 171 8.16 -18.50 -5.29
N GLN A 172 8.13 -19.12 -4.11
CA GLN A 172 7.41 -20.38 -3.91
C GLN A 172 6.31 -20.15 -2.88
N CYS A 173 5.06 -20.13 -3.35
CA CYS A 173 3.88 -19.87 -2.52
C CYS A 173 3.23 -21.19 -2.11
N PRO A 174 2.97 -21.41 -0.81
CA PRO A 174 2.19 -22.57 -0.35
C PRO A 174 0.81 -22.66 -1.01
N GLU A 175 0.16 -21.51 -1.25
CA GLU A 175 -1.18 -21.47 -1.87
C GLU A 175 -1.16 -21.93 -3.33
N GLU A 176 -0.02 -21.83 -4.00
CA GLU A 176 0.21 -22.27 -5.38
C GLU A 176 0.92 -23.63 -5.45
N LYS A 177 0.89 -24.41 -4.34
CA LYS A 177 1.56 -25.72 -4.21
C LYS A 177 3.06 -25.66 -4.52
N GLY A 178 3.73 -24.59 -4.08
CA GLY A 178 5.14 -24.33 -4.37
C GLY A 178 5.37 -23.60 -5.70
N GLY A 179 4.31 -23.32 -6.46
CA GLY A 179 4.37 -22.44 -7.62
C GLY A 179 4.51 -20.95 -7.25
N PRO A 180 4.75 -20.10 -8.25
CA PRO A 180 4.98 -18.68 -8.03
C PRO A 180 3.70 -17.88 -7.85
N TYR A 181 3.82 -16.76 -7.14
CA TYR A 181 2.81 -15.72 -7.12
C TYR A 181 2.61 -15.14 -8.53
N LYS A 182 1.36 -14.89 -8.91
CA LYS A 182 0.99 -14.33 -10.21
C LYS A 182 -0.10 -13.29 -10.07
N ALA A 183 -0.08 -12.31 -10.96
CA ALA A 183 -1.17 -11.35 -11.14
C ALA A 183 -1.21 -10.87 -12.59
N SER A 184 -2.29 -10.20 -12.99
CA SER A 184 -2.40 -9.62 -14.32
C SER A 184 -3.19 -8.32 -14.32
N ILE A 185 -2.97 -7.50 -15.36
CA ILE A 185 -3.75 -6.29 -15.65
C ILE A 185 -4.24 -6.29 -17.09
N PRO A 186 -5.32 -5.56 -17.39
CA PRO A 186 -5.73 -5.32 -18.77
C PRO A 186 -4.60 -4.70 -19.59
N LEU A 187 -4.47 -5.13 -20.85
CA LEU A 187 -3.44 -4.62 -21.77
C LEU A 187 -3.60 -3.12 -22.03
N GLY A 188 -4.83 -2.62 -22.10
CA GLY A 188 -5.11 -1.18 -22.22
C GLY A 188 -4.51 -0.37 -21.07
N GLN A 189 -4.55 -0.90 -19.84
CA GLN A 189 -3.89 -0.27 -18.69
C GLN A 189 -2.36 -0.37 -18.79
N ALA A 190 -1.83 -1.54 -19.14
CA ALA A 190 -0.39 -1.78 -19.24
C ALA A 190 0.31 -0.92 -20.31
N THR A 191 -0.40 -0.64 -21.40
CA THR A 191 0.11 0.09 -22.57
C THR A 191 -0.27 1.57 -22.57
N ASN A 192 -1.03 2.05 -21.57
CA ASN A 192 -1.39 3.45 -21.42
C ASN A 192 -0.34 4.20 -20.59
N PRO A 193 0.45 5.13 -21.17
CA PRO A 193 1.46 5.87 -20.41
C PRO A 193 0.88 6.72 -19.28
N ALA A 194 -0.40 7.13 -19.35
CA ALA A 194 -1.06 7.93 -18.31
C ALA A 194 -1.52 7.10 -17.10
N ALA A 195 -1.51 5.76 -17.22
CA ALA A 195 -1.76 4.85 -16.10
C ALA A 195 -0.54 4.72 -15.17
N ASP A 196 0.62 5.24 -15.59
CA ASP A 196 1.87 5.29 -14.82
C ASP A 196 2.30 3.95 -14.20
N VAL A 197 2.00 2.83 -14.88
CA VAL A 197 2.47 1.51 -14.48
C VAL A 197 3.99 1.47 -14.68
N LEU A 198 4.74 1.24 -13.61
CA LEU A 198 6.20 1.21 -13.62
C LEU A 198 6.75 -0.19 -13.47
N VAL A 199 7.83 -0.48 -14.18
CA VAL A 199 8.87 -1.45 -13.84
C VAL A 199 9.93 -0.70 -13.01
N ALA A 200 9.74 -0.68 -11.68
CA ALA A 200 10.50 0.13 -10.73
C ALA A 200 11.71 -0.61 -10.15
N TYR A 201 12.89 0.01 -10.21
CA TYR A 201 14.14 -0.47 -9.57
C TYR A 201 14.56 0.40 -8.38
N GLU A 202 13.77 1.43 -8.05
CA GLU A 202 14.01 2.32 -6.92
C GLU A 202 12.74 2.55 -6.11
N MET A 203 12.93 2.72 -4.80
CA MET A 203 11.91 3.12 -3.83
C MET A 203 12.50 4.20 -2.93
N ASN A 204 11.83 5.35 -2.86
CA ASN A 204 12.27 6.54 -2.11
C ASN A 204 13.70 7.01 -2.46
N GLY A 205 14.10 6.86 -3.73
CA GLY A 205 15.43 7.24 -4.23
C GLY A 205 16.53 6.23 -3.92
N GLU A 206 16.23 5.15 -3.19
CA GLU A 206 17.15 4.05 -2.94
C GLU A 206 16.92 2.89 -3.90
N VAL A 207 18.01 2.20 -4.24
CA VAL A 207 17.98 1.07 -5.15
C VAL A 207 17.38 -0.16 -4.46
N ALA A 208 16.35 -0.72 -5.08
CA ALA A 208 15.51 -1.78 -4.54
C ALA A 208 16.28 -3.06 -4.17
N TYR A 209 17.25 -3.49 -4.99
CA TYR A 209 17.91 -4.78 -4.80
C TYR A 209 18.88 -4.85 -3.62
N HIS A 210 19.36 -3.72 -3.12
CA HIS A 210 20.12 -3.68 -1.86
C HIS A 210 19.22 -3.89 -0.63
N ASN A 211 17.91 -3.76 -0.84
CA ASN A 211 16.88 -3.68 0.18
C ASN A 211 15.80 -4.76 0.00
N LEU A 212 16.15 -5.94 -0.55
CA LEU A 212 15.25 -7.09 -0.80
C LEU A 212 14.37 -7.46 0.42
N HIS A 213 14.77 -7.13 1.64
CA HIS A 213 14.03 -7.30 2.89
C HIS A 213 12.85 -6.37 3.09
N HIS A 214 12.94 -5.17 2.53
CA HIS A 214 11.90 -4.16 2.57
C HIS A 214 10.89 -4.34 1.44
N ILE A 215 11.21 -5.25 0.50
CA ILE A 215 10.40 -5.56 -0.65
C ILE A 215 9.38 -6.61 -0.24
N THR A 216 8.12 -6.19 -0.24
CA THR A 216 7.02 -7.09 0.03
C THR A 216 6.08 -7.26 -1.13
N LYS A 217 5.59 -8.49 -1.25
CA LYS A 217 4.61 -8.96 -2.21
C LYS A 217 3.24 -8.37 -1.86
N TYR A 218 2.95 -7.15 -2.31
CA TYR A 218 1.67 -6.53 -2.01
C TYR A 218 0.53 -7.19 -2.79
N SER A 219 -0.63 -7.36 -2.16
CA SER A 219 -1.78 -8.10 -2.69
C SER A 219 -2.54 -7.43 -3.85
N SER A 220 -1.92 -6.43 -4.48
CA SER A 220 -2.47 -5.63 -5.58
C SER A 220 -1.37 -4.92 -6.38
N VAL A 221 -0.10 -5.23 -6.08
CA VAL A 221 1.10 -4.73 -6.77
C VAL A 221 1.77 -5.95 -7.33
N ILE A 222 1.86 -5.96 -8.64
CA ILE A 222 2.14 -7.17 -9.34
C ILE A 222 3.61 -7.53 -9.18
N MET A 223 3.88 -8.76 -8.76
CA MET A 223 5.19 -9.37 -8.89
C MET A 223 5.13 -10.38 -10.03
N ASP A 224 5.43 -9.85 -11.22
CA ASP A 224 6.70 -10.07 -11.92
C ASP A 224 6.84 -11.05 -13.10
N THR A 225 6.83 -10.69 -14.40
CA THR A 225 7.62 -11.42 -15.44
C THR A 225 8.98 -10.75 -15.71
N LEU A 226 9.44 -9.95 -14.75
CA LEU A 226 10.67 -9.16 -14.70
C LEU A 226 11.56 -9.50 -13.48
N SER A 227 11.97 -10.77 -13.35
CA SER A 227 12.73 -11.44 -12.26
C SER A 227 13.93 -10.78 -11.51
N VAL A 228 14.08 -9.46 -11.30
CA VAL A 228 14.90 -8.89 -10.19
C VAL A 228 13.90 -8.42 -9.12
N PRO A 229 14.33 -7.95 -7.96
CA PRO A 229 13.73 -6.84 -7.18
C PRO A 229 13.29 -5.59 -7.99
N LEU A 230 12.86 -5.74 -9.24
CA LEU A 230 12.05 -4.78 -9.96
C LEU A 230 10.60 -4.92 -9.47
N PHE A 231 10.07 -3.86 -8.87
CA PHE A 231 8.66 -3.80 -8.51
C PHE A 231 7.85 -3.43 -9.74
N LEU A 232 6.80 -4.18 -10.09
CA LEU A 232 5.76 -3.57 -10.90
C LEU A 232 4.82 -2.79 -10.00
N VAL A 233 4.92 -1.46 -9.97
CA VAL A 233 4.00 -0.63 -9.18
C VAL A 233 2.66 -0.57 -9.90
N LEU A 234 1.74 -1.45 -9.49
CA LEU A 234 0.34 -1.40 -9.88
C LEU A 234 -0.49 -0.87 -8.72
N LEU A 235 -1.30 0.15 -8.98
CA LEU A 235 -2.29 0.63 -8.03
C LEU A 235 -3.67 0.08 -8.39
N VAL A 236 -3.98 -1.14 -7.96
CA VAL A 236 -5.38 -1.62 -7.95
C VAL A 236 -5.96 -1.35 -6.58
N LEU A 237 -6.52 -0.16 -6.43
CA LEU A 237 -7.65 0.04 -5.54
C LEU A 237 -8.89 -0.03 -6.44
N ASP A 238 -9.93 -0.71 -5.98
CA ASP A 238 -11.22 -0.67 -6.66
C ASP A 238 -11.59 0.81 -6.93
N PRO A 239 -11.80 1.21 -8.20
CA PRO A 239 -12.16 2.57 -8.59
C PRO A 239 -13.53 3.05 -8.06
N SER A 240 -14.15 2.28 -7.19
CA SER A 240 -15.38 2.65 -6.49
C SER A 240 -15.16 2.99 -5.01
N ASN A 241 -13.99 2.68 -4.45
CA ASN A 241 -13.84 2.54 -3.00
C ASN A 241 -12.85 3.53 -2.38
N VAL A 242 -13.37 4.35 -1.46
CA VAL A 242 -12.60 5.26 -0.61
C VAL A 242 -12.25 4.53 0.70
N SER A 243 -11.02 4.63 1.20
CA SER A 243 -10.62 4.04 2.49
C SER A 243 -10.11 5.10 3.45
N ASN A 244 -10.33 4.90 4.75
CA ASN A 244 -9.86 5.81 5.80
C ASN A 244 -9.37 5.11 7.07
N MET A 245 -8.54 5.84 7.83
CA MET A 245 -7.95 5.36 9.08
C MET A 245 -7.67 6.51 10.06
N PHE A 246 -7.91 6.24 11.36
CA PHE A 246 -7.46 7.05 12.49
C PHE A 246 -6.08 6.58 12.97
N SER A 247 -5.07 7.46 12.93
CA SER A 247 -3.80 7.23 13.60
C SER A 247 -3.84 7.74 15.04
N GLY A 248 -4.13 6.85 15.97
CA GLY A 248 -4.06 7.13 17.41
C GLY A 248 -3.73 5.85 18.16
N ARG A 249 -2.90 5.94 19.21
CA ARG A 249 -2.59 4.79 20.08
C ARG A 249 -3.89 4.26 20.71
N HIS A 250 -4.21 3.01 20.40
CA HIS A 250 -5.36 2.22 20.87
C HIS A 250 -6.75 2.69 20.41
N GLN A 251 -7.66 1.74 20.13
CA GLN A 251 -9.10 1.99 19.95
C GLN A 251 -9.79 2.58 21.22
N ARG A 252 -9.02 2.81 22.30
CA ARG A 252 -9.40 3.44 23.56
C ARG A 252 -8.25 4.33 24.01
N ARG A 253 -8.40 5.66 23.92
CA ARG A 253 -7.41 6.62 24.39
C ARG A 253 -7.96 7.31 25.65
N GLN A 254 -7.21 7.28 26.75
CA GLN A 254 -7.46 8.13 27.91
C GLN A 254 -6.87 9.53 27.65
N ILE A 255 -7.70 10.57 27.66
CA ILE A 255 -7.29 11.94 27.35
C ILE A 255 -7.81 12.88 28.44
N ARG A 256 -7.04 13.93 28.76
CA ARG A 256 -7.53 15.03 29.59
C ARG A 256 -8.52 15.87 28.78
N THR A 257 -9.52 16.46 29.44
CA THR A 257 -10.49 17.36 28.82
C THR A 257 -9.81 18.48 28.00
N GLY A 258 -10.38 18.82 26.85
CA GLY A 258 -9.95 19.93 25.99
C GLY A 258 -9.82 19.58 24.50
N TYR A 259 -9.16 20.47 23.74
CA TYR A 259 -8.94 20.30 22.31
C TYR A 259 -8.05 19.08 22.01
N ILE A 260 -8.59 18.15 21.23
CA ILE A 260 -7.87 16.99 20.73
C ILE A 260 -7.49 17.26 19.28
N ASP A 261 -6.18 17.28 19.03
CA ASP A 261 -5.65 17.24 17.68
C ASP A 261 -5.73 15.78 17.18
N LEU A 262 -6.59 15.54 16.20
CA LEU A 262 -6.69 14.27 15.47
C LEU A 262 -5.70 14.28 14.29
N THR A 263 -4.44 14.59 14.60
CA THR A 263 -3.39 14.82 13.60
C THR A 263 -3.04 13.53 12.86
N GLN A 264 -2.88 13.65 11.55
CA GLN A 264 -2.25 12.67 10.67
C GLN A 264 -3.05 11.38 10.52
N GLN A 265 -4.20 11.50 9.86
CA GLN A 265 -4.95 10.37 9.35
C GLN A 265 -4.79 10.29 7.85
N LEU A 266 -5.02 9.13 7.25
CA LEU A 266 -4.81 8.91 5.82
C LEU A 266 -6.10 8.51 5.12
N LEU A 267 -6.11 8.73 3.81
CA LEU A 267 -7.18 8.36 2.89
C LEU A 267 -6.62 7.83 1.58
N LEU A 268 -7.33 6.87 0.99
CA LEU A 268 -6.91 6.25 -0.26
C LEU A 268 -8.04 6.10 -1.28
N THR A 269 -7.67 6.30 -2.55
CA THR A 269 -8.48 5.99 -3.73
C THR A 269 -7.55 5.60 -4.89
N SER A 270 -8.09 4.92 -5.90
CA SER A 270 -7.38 4.63 -7.17
C SER A 270 -7.44 5.79 -8.15
N GLY A 271 -6.51 6.73 -8.03
CA GLY A 271 -6.31 7.79 -9.02
C GLY A 271 -7.32 8.93 -8.96
N ARG A 272 -8.26 8.90 -8.01
CA ARG A 272 -9.20 9.99 -7.76
C ARG A 272 -8.72 10.80 -6.57
N GLY A 273 -8.87 12.12 -6.64
CA GLY A 273 -8.60 12.97 -5.49
C GLY A 273 -9.60 12.67 -4.37
N ILE A 274 -9.20 12.90 -3.12
CA ILE A 274 -10.15 13.06 -2.00
C ILE A 274 -10.69 14.48 -2.05
N GLU A 275 -11.99 14.63 -2.30
CA GLU A 275 -12.66 15.92 -2.35
C GLU A 275 -12.99 16.44 -0.95
N ARG A 276 -13.38 15.55 -0.03
CA ARG A 276 -13.78 15.94 1.33
C ARG A 276 -13.53 14.84 2.35
N VAL A 277 -13.27 15.25 3.59
CA VAL A 277 -13.21 14.39 4.76
C VAL A 277 -14.15 14.97 5.80
N ASP A 278 -15.06 14.14 6.29
CA ASP A 278 -16.04 14.50 7.29
C ASP A 278 -15.70 13.77 8.60
N ILE A 279 -15.64 14.54 9.70
CA ILE A 279 -15.40 14.02 11.05
C ILE A 279 -16.64 14.27 11.89
N SER A 280 -16.99 13.29 12.72
CA SER A 280 -18.06 13.38 13.70
C SER A 280 -17.53 13.09 15.09
N THR A 281 -18.04 13.83 16.08
CA THR A 281 -17.79 13.66 17.52
C THR A 281 -19.06 13.23 18.27
N ASP A 282 -20.06 12.72 17.56
CA ASP A 282 -21.35 12.30 18.12
C ASP A 282 -21.87 11.01 17.47
N SER A 283 -20.94 10.11 17.13
CA SER A 283 -21.21 8.80 16.53
C SER A 283 -21.86 8.85 15.13
N GLY A 284 -21.64 9.94 14.38
CA GLY A 284 -22.10 10.11 13.00
C GLY A 284 -23.40 10.92 12.84
N LYS A 285 -23.88 11.61 13.89
CA LYS A 285 -25.12 12.41 13.82
C LYS A 285 -24.87 13.78 13.20
N SER A 286 -23.74 14.42 13.51
CA SER A 286 -23.29 15.68 12.94
C SER A 286 -21.85 15.57 12.42
N TRP A 287 -21.51 16.43 11.46
CA TRP A 287 -20.26 16.35 10.71
C TRP A 287 -19.63 17.73 10.52
N PHE A 288 -18.32 17.79 10.58
CA PHE A 288 -17.52 18.96 10.19
C PHE A 288 -16.34 18.53 9.31
N GLY A 289 -15.87 19.45 8.48
CA GLY A 289 -14.79 19.19 7.54
C GLY A 289 -13.42 19.09 8.24
N ALA A 290 -12.57 18.19 7.76
CA ALA A 290 -11.15 18.17 8.10
C ALA A 290 -10.30 18.81 7.00
N ASP A 291 -9.17 19.38 7.40
CA ASP A 291 -8.13 19.85 6.50
C ASP A 291 -7.48 18.66 5.81
N ARG A 292 -7.12 18.82 4.53
CA ARG A 292 -6.52 17.79 3.68
C ARG A 292 -5.19 18.29 3.13
N TYR A 293 -4.19 17.42 3.08
CA TYR A 293 -2.86 17.77 2.57
C TYR A 293 -2.11 16.54 2.04
N GLN A 294 -1.09 16.79 1.22
CA GLN A 294 -0.15 15.78 0.73
C GLN A 294 1.27 16.24 1.07
N LYS A 295 1.83 17.08 0.20
CA LYS A 295 3.17 17.66 0.34
C LYS A 295 3.13 18.88 1.26
N GLU A 296 4.21 19.09 2.01
CA GLU A 296 4.38 20.29 2.83
C GLU A 296 4.42 21.53 1.94
N ASP A 297 3.83 22.64 2.41
CA ASP A 297 3.75 23.94 1.72
C ASP A 297 3.09 23.94 0.33
N VAL A 298 2.50 22.83 -0.12
CA VAL A 298 1.72 22.75 -1.37
C VAL A 298 0.25 22.53 -1.02
N PRO A 299 -0.64 23.50 -1.32
CA PRO A 299 -2.08 23.32 -1.14
C PRO A 299 -2.57 22.10 -1.92
N TYR A 300 -3.26 21.19 -1.22
CA TYR A 300 -3.86 20.04 -1.85
C TYR A 300 -5.20 20.41 -2.49
N VAL A 301 -5.35 20.11 -3.78
CA VAL A 301 -6.59 20.28 -4.55
C VAL A 301 -6.88 18.97 -5.28
N ALA A 302 -8.08 18.41 -5.08
CA ALA A 302 -8.45 17.12 -5.66
C ALA A 302 -8.46 17.20 -7.18
N GLY A 303 -7.74 16.29 -7.84
CA GLY A 303 -7.66 16.21 -9.31
C GLY A 303 -6.80 17.29 -9.98
N ASP A 304 -6.19 18.21 -9.21
CA ASP A 304 -5.27 19.20 -9.75
C ASP A 304 -3.91 18.58 -10.12
N ILE A 305 -3.22 19.18 -11.09
CA ILE A 305 -1.90 18.75 -11.56
C ILE A 305 -0.81 18.86 -10.48
N THR A 306 -0.98 19.72 -9.47
CA THR A 306 -0.05 19.84 -8.35
C THR A 306 -0.20 18.72 -7.32
N SER A 307 -1.31 17.98 -7.35
CA SER A 307 -1.59 16.88 -6.43
C SER A 307 -1.11 15.54 -6.99
N ASP A 308 -0.62 14.68 -6.10
CA ASP A 308 -0.15 13.35 -6.48
C ASP A 308 -1.34 12.39 -6.53
N LYS A 309 -1.92 12.23 -7.72
CA LYS A 309 -3.17 11.45 -7.96
C LYS A 309 -3.15 10.00 -7.45
N TRP A 310 -1.98 9.38 -7.39
CA TRP A 310 -1.80 7.98 -7.00
C TRP A 310 -1.44 7.81 -5.52
N ALA A 311 -1.22 8.89 -4.80
CA ALA A 311 -0.82 8.88 -3.42
C ALA A 311 -2.03 9.07 -2.49
N TRP A 312 -1.87 8.67 -1.23
CA TRP A 312 -2.83 9.00 -0.19
C TRP A 312 -2.99 10.51 -0.01
N VAL A 313 -4.05 10.87 0.70
CA VAL A 313 -4.26 12.22 1.21
C VAL A 313 -4.26 12.13 2.73
N LEU A 314 -3.44 12.95 3.37
CA LEU A 314 -3.44 13.08 4.81
C LEU A 314 -4.52 14.08 5.23
N PHE A 315 -5.10 13.89 6.40
CA PHE A 315 -6.05 14.84 6.96
C PHE A 315 -5.84 15.10 8.45
N LYS A 316 -6.32 16.28 8.87
CA LYS A 316 -6.21 16.79 10.23
C LYS A 316 -7.50 17.50 10.61
N ALA A 317 -7.96 17.25 11.83
CA ALA A 317 -9.03 18.03 12.46
C ALA A 317 -8.69 18.27 13.93
N VAL A 318 -8.98 19.48 14.41
CA VAL A 318 -8.92 19.81 15.83
C VAL A 318 -10.35 19.83 16.36
N VAL A 319 -10.63 19.00 17.36
CA VAL A 319 -11.98 18.76 17.85
C VAL A 319 -12.02 18.95 19.36
N ASP A 320 -13.06 19.62 19.86
CA ASP A 320 -13.25 19.75 21.30
C ASP A 320 -14.00 18.52 21.83
N VAL A 321 -13.41 17.83 22.81
CA VAL A 321 -13.98 16.61 23.39
C VAL A 321 -13.91 16.69 24.91
N ASN A 322 -15.09 16.82 25.51
CA ASN A 322 -15.25 17.03 26.96
C ASN A 322 -15.88 15.83 27.68
N VAL A 323 -16.32 14.81 26.93
CA VAL A 323 -16.94 13.60 27.45
C VAL A 323 -16.43 12.38 26.67
N ASP A 324 -16.67 11.18 27.19
CA ASP A 324 -16.45 9.96 26.43
C ASP A 324 -17.21 10.04 25.09
N THR A 325 -16.48 9.87 24.00
CA THR A 325 -17.00 10.14 22.65
C THR A 325 -16.48 9.10 21.67
N GLU A 326 -17.32 8.69 20.72
CA GLU A 326 -16.88 7.98 19.52
C GLU A 326 -16.64 8.99 18.40
N ILE A 327 -15.40 9.02 17.92
CA ILE A 327 -15.02 9.78 16.74
C ILE A 327 -15.22 8.90 15.52
N VAL A 328 -15.89 9.44 14.51
CA VAL A 328 -16.12 8.79 13.22
C VAL A 328 -15.50 9.62 12.11
N ALA A 329 -14.85 8.97 11.16
CA ALA A 329 -14.38 9.61 9.94
C ALA A 329 -15.01 8.93 8.72
N LYS A 330 -15.23 9.72 7.68
CA LYS A 330 -15.55 9.25 6.32
C LYS A 330 -15.01 10.24 5.28
N ALA A 331 -14.76 9.75 4.08
CA ALA A 331 -14.30 10.58 2.98
C ALA A 331 -15.17 10.43 1.72
N VAL A 332 -15.05 11.43 0.87
CA VAL A 332 -15.69 11.53 -0.44
C VAL A 332 -14.61 11.80 -1.47
N ASP A 333 -14.56 11.01 -2.53
CA ASP A 333 -13.61 11.23 -3.63
C ASP A 333 -14.13 12.24 -4.67
N SER A 334 -13.27 12.59 -5.64
CA SER A 334 -13.56 13.54 -6.71
C SER A 334 -14.65 13.07 -7.68
N SER A 335 -15.10 11.81 -7.58
CA SER A 335 -16.26 11.27 -8.31
C SER A 335 -17.48 11.08 -7.40
N ALA A 336 -17.45 11.67 -6.21
CA ALA A 336 -18.50 11.58 -5.20
C ALA A 336 -18.79 10.17 -4.67
N ASN A 337 -17.85 9.22 -4.83
CA ASN A 337 -17.99 7.94 -4.13
C ASN A 337 -17.86 8.15 -2.62
N VAL A 338 -18.61 7.35 -1.87
CA VAL A 338 -18.68 7.43 -0.41
C VAL A 338 -18.33 6.11 0.24
N GLN A 339 -17.95 6.17 1.51
CA GLN A 339 -17.71 4.99 2.33
C GLN A 339 -19.02 4.44 2.91
N PRO A 340 -19.20 3.10 2.97
CA PRO A 340 -20.34 2.48 3.65
C PRO A 340 -20.30 2.76 5.16
N GLU A 341 -21.46 2.86 5.78
CA GLU A 341 -21.54 3.22 7.21
C GLU A 341 -21.03 2.13 8.14
N SER A 342 -21.31 0.86 7.81
CA SER A 342 -21.07 -0.26 8.71
C SER A 342 -20.42 -1.45 7.99
N VAL A 343 -19.67 -2.24 8.75
CA VAL A 343 -18.94 -3.39 8.21
C VAL A 343 -19.87 -4.54 7.81
N GLU A 344 -21.07 -4.63 8.41
CA GLU A 344 -22.08 -5.63 8.11
C GLU A 344 -22.53 -5.57 6.65
N SER A 345 -22.67 -4.34 6.12
CA SER A 345 -23.11 -4.11 4.74
C SER A 345 -22.10 -4.57 3.67
N ILE A 346 -20.83 -4.69 4.05
CA ILE A 346 -19.71 -5.02 3.14
C ILE A 346 -18.94 -6.28 3.56
N TRP A 347 -19.45 -7.00 4.56
CA TRP A 347 -18.78 -8.19 5.05
C TRP A 347 -18.61 -9.21 3.92
N ASN A 348 -17.43 -9.83 3.86
CA ASN A 348 -17.17 -10.92 2.92
C ASN A 348 -16.23 -11.97 3.54
N LEU A 349 -16.31 -13.20 3.02
CA LEU A 349 -15.60 -14.37 3.58
C LEU A 349 -14.07 -14.19 3.62
N ARG A 350 -13.51 -13.44 2.67
CA ARG A 350 -12.08 -13.19 2.54
C ARG A 350 -11.58 -12.03 3.40
N GLY A 351 -12.49 -11.29 4.03
CA GLY A 351 -12.11 -10.15 4.87
C GLY A 351 -11.34 -9.09 4.09
N ILE A 352 -11.76 -8.77 2.86
CA ILE A 352 -11.09 -7.78 2.00
C ILE A 352 -11.97 -6.55 1.79
N LEU A 353 -11.38 -5.43 1.37
CA LEU A 353 -12.08 -4.18 1.06
C LEU A 353 -12.93 -3.66 2.24
N ASN A 354 -12.38 -3.72 3.46
CA ASN A 354 -13.03 -3.07 4.59
C ASN A 354 -12.84 -1.54 4.51
N THR A 355 -13.84 -0.88 3.92
CA THR A 355 -13.87 0.57 3.68
C THR A 355 -14.94 1.28 4.49
N CYS A 356 -15.56 0.63 5.48
CA CYS A 356 -16.60 1.28 6.28
C CYS A 356 -16.05 2.47 7.08
N TRP A 357 -16.94 3.35 7.54
CA TRP A 357 -16.58 4.47 8.41
C TRP A 357 -15.74 3.96 9.58
N HIS A 358 -14.52 4.47 9.70
CA HIS A 358 -13.68 4.10 10.83
C HIS A 358 -14.19 4.79 12.08
N ARG A 359 -14.22 4.05 13.19
CA ARG A 359 -14.74 4.50 14.48
C ARG A 359 -13.68 4.31 15.56
N VAL A 360 -13.40 5.36 16.34
CA VAL A 360 -12.47 5.30 17.48
C VAL A 360 -13.14 5.85 18.71
N ARG A 361 -13.11 5.08 19.80
CA ARG A 361 -13.65 5.51 21.08
C ARG A 361 -12.58 6.21 21.91
N LEU A 362 -12.86 7.44 22.31
CA LEU A 362 -12.06 8.22 23.22
C LEU A 362 -12.71 8.16 24.61
N LEU A 363 -11.90 7.88 25.62
CA LEU A 363 -12.31 7.87 27.03
C LEU A 363 -11.67 9.10 27.69
N ILE A 364 -12.48 9.99 28.24
CA ILE A 364 -11.97 11.18 28.91
C ILE A 364 -11.71 10.85 30.36
N THR A 365 -10.48 11.09 30.80
CA THR A 365 -10.12 10.90 32.21
C THR A 365 -10.51 12.17 32.97
N PRO A 366 -11.30 12.10 34.05
CA PRO A 366 -11.65 13.26 34.83
C PRO A 366 -10.36 13.93 35.36
N SER A 367 -10.21 15.23 35.13
CA SER A 367 -9.17 15.99 35.80
C SER A 367 -9.54 16.09 37.28
N PHE A 368 -8.89 15.32 38.15
CA PHE A 368 -8.91 15.64 39.58
C PHE A 368 -8.22 16.98 39.74
N ARG A 369 -9.01 18.05 39.96
CA ARG A 369 -8.48 19.25 40.60
C ARG A 369 -8.11 18.81 42.02
N SER A 370 -6.82 18.79 42.34
CA SER A 370 -6.36 18.76 43.72
C SER A 370 -6.92 20.02 44.40
N PHE A 371 -8.01 19.86 45.15
CA PHE A 371 -8.36 20.83 46.16
C PHE A 371 -7.35 20.66 47.27
N LEU A 372 -6.45 21.65 47.37
CA LEU A 372 -5.53 22.03 48.45
C LEU A 372 -5.05 20.94 49.41
#